data_AF-A0AA88M9A0-F1
#
_entry.id   AF-A0AA88M9A0-F1
#
_cell.length_a   1.000
_cell.length_b   1.000
_cell.length_c   1.000
_cell.angle_alpha   90.00
_cell.angle_beta   90.00
_cell.angle_gamma   90.00
#
_symmetry.space_group_name_H-M   'P 1'
#
loop_
_entity.id
_entity.type
_entity.pdbx_description
1 polymer ?
#
loop_
_entity_poly.entity_id
_entity_poly.type
_entity_poly.pdbx_seq_one_letter_code
_entity_poly.pdbx_strand_id
1 'polypeptide(L)'
;MTPLQSLALSLLLALLAHYSNPMEDNKIHSLCMGSPGIPGSPGLHGRPGQPGRDGRDGRDAPLGEKGQRGDRGEPGEPGMRGLTGDRGDPGEKGERGPSGECAVAPKSAFSAKLSESLTMPLAVGDAVRFDKIILNEQGDYNAETGRFTCRVPGVYYFAVHATVYRSSLQFDLMKNGHAMGSYFQMFGNWSKPASLSGGTLLHLIPGDQVWVQMALGEYTGFYSSPKTDSTFIGFLVYSDWKNSAVFA
;
A
#
# COMPACT_ATOMS: atom_id res chain seq x y z
N MET A 1 3.63 12.63 46.30
CA MET A 1 4.19 13.55 45.28
C MET A 1 3.60 14.91 45.55
N THR A 2 4.44 15.95 45.68
CA THR A 2 3.95 17.31 45.99
C THR A 2 3.23 17.89 44.77
N PRO A 3 2.26 18.81 44.94
CA PRO A 3 1.52 19.41 43.82
C PRO A 3 2.44 20.09 42.80
N LEU A 4 3.62 20.55 43.25
CA LEU A 4 4.67 21.13 42.40
C LEU A 4 5.30 20.11 41.42
N GLN A 5 5.45 18.85 41.84
CA GLN A 5 6.01 17.79 40.99
C GLN A 5 5.03 17.35 39.89
N SER A 6 3.71 17.39 40.17
CA SER A 6 2.69 17.05 39.17
C SER A 6 2.62 18.09 38.05
N LEU A 7 2.75 19.38 38.39
CA LEU A 7 2.76 20.46 37.39
C LEU A 7 4.00 20.40 36.50
N ALA A 8 5.17 20.11 37.08
CA ALA A 8 6.41 19.97 36.33
C ALA A 8 6.35 18.81 35.32
N LEU A 9 5.74 17.68 35.72
CA LEU A 9 5.58 16.52 34.84
C LEU A 9 4.59 16.82 33.69
N SER A 10 3.48 17.51 33.97
CA SER A 10 2.52 17.90 32.94
C SER A 10 3.09 18.92 31.94
N LEU A 11 3.92 19.86 32.40
CA LEU A 11 4.60 20.80 31.51
C LEU A 11 5.63 20.09 30.63
N LEU A 12 6.37 19.12 31.18
CA LEU A 12 7.34 18.33 30.43
C LEU A 12 6.66 17.45 29.35
N LEU A 13 5.52 16.83 29.68
CA LEU A 13 4.71 16.06 28.73
C LEU A 13 4.14 16.94 27.62
N ALA A 14 3.68 18.16 27.93
CA ALA A 14 3.19 19.11 26.94
C ALA A 14 4.33 19.62 26.04
N LEU A 15 5.53 19.85 26.58
CA LEU A 15 6.73 20.23 25.82
C LEU A 15 7.19 19.11 24.88
N LEU A 16 7.15 17.85 25.33
CA LEU A 16 7.46 16.69 24.49
C LEU A 16 6.44 16.49 23.35
N ALA A 17 5.16 16.76 23.60
CA ALA A 17 4.11 16.71 22.57
C ALA A 17 4.20 17.83 21.52
N HIS A 18 4.82 18.97 21.86
CA HIS A 18 5.09 20.06 20.89
C HIS A 18 6.41 19.88 20.13
N TYR A 19 7.32 19.01 20.62
CA TYR A 19 8.60 18.72 19.96
C TYR A 19 8.55 17.53 18.99
N SER A 20 7.45 16.78 18.95
CA SER A 20 7.19 15.84 17.87
C SER A 20 6.73 16.62 16.64
N ASN A 21 7.68 17.02 15.79
CA ASN A 21 7.34 17.42 14.43
C ASN A 21 6.53 16.29 13.77
N PRO A 22 5.36 16.56 13.17
CA PRO A 22 4.75 15.59 12.29
C PRO A 22 5.76 15.34 11.16
N MET A 23 6.24 14.11 11.06
CA MET A 23 7.11 13.66 9.97
C MET A 23 6.42 14.06 8.66
N GLU A 24 7.00 15.03 7.94
CA GLU A 24 6.56 15.36 6.60
C GLU A 24 6.78 14.12 5.74
N ASP A 25 5.66 13.47 5.44
CA ASP A 25 5.57 12.30 4.61
C ASP A 25 6.38 12.56 3.34
N ASN A 26 7.38 11.73 3.08
CA ASN A 26 8.29 11.85 1.94
C ASN A 26 7.47 11.87 0.64
N LYS A 27 7.11 13.06 0.18
CA LYS A 27 6.45 13.33 -1.10
C LYS A 27 7.41 13.01 -2.24
N ILE A 28 7.53 11.73 -2.57
CA ILE A 28 7.90 11.33 -3.93
C ILE A 28 6.66 11.60 -4.79
N HIS A 29 6.47 12.85 -5.20
CA HIS A 29 5.53 13.22 -6.24
C HIS A 29 6.06 12.67 -7.58
N SER A 30 5.68 11.46 -8.02
CA SER A 30 5.68 11.12 -9.47
C SER A 30 5.23 9.68 -9.85
N LEU A 31 4.94 8.74 -8.94
CA LEU A 31 4.73 7.34 -9.39
C LEU A 31 3.29 6.90 -9.72
N CYS A 32 2.27 7.72 -9.48
CA CYS A 32 0.88 7.32 -9.76
C CYS A 32 0.17 8.36 -10.63
N MET A 33 0.20 8.18 -11.96
CA MET A 33 -0.82 8.75 -12.83
C MET A 33 -2.05 7.85 -12.75
N GLY A 34 -3.19 8.39 -12.30
CA GLY A 34 -4.46 7.66 -12.32
C GLY A 34 -4.83 7.22 -13.74
N SER A 35 -5.59 6.13 -13.87
CA SER A 35 -6.10 5.66 -15.15
C SER A 35 -6.99 6.73 -15.81
N PRO A 36 -6.97 6.87 -17.15
CA PRO A 36 -7.90 7.75 -17.86
C PRO A 36 -9.36 7.45 -17.48
N GLY A 37 -10.19 8.49 -17.37
CA GLY A 37 -11.63 8.34 -17.13
C GLY A 37 -12.34 7.60 -18.27
N ILE A 38 -13.54 7.09 -17.99
CA ILE A 38 -14.38 6.40 -18.98
C ILE A 38 -14.77 7.39 -20.10
N PRO A 39 -14.74 7.00 -21.38
CA PRO A 39 -15.25 7.82 -22.48
C PRO A 39 -16.71 8.26 -22.25
N GLY A 40 -17.06 9.48 -22.67
CA GLY A 40 -18.44 9.97 -22.60
C GLY A 40 -19.41 9.15 -23.44
N SER A 41 -20.70 9.21 -23.12
CA SER A 41 -21.75 8.54 -23.89
C SER A 41 -21.89 9.11 -25.31
N PRO A 42 -22.36 8.33 -26.30
CA PRO A 42 -22.69 8.84 -27.62
C PRO A 42 -23.69 10.01 -27.56
N GLY A 43 -23.56 10.96 -28.50
CA GLY A 43 -24.51 12.08 -28.64
C GLY A 43 -25.91 11.63 -29.05
N LEU A 44 -26.91 12.48 -28.80
CA LEU A 44 -28.30 12.20 -29.15
C LEU A 44 -28.49 12.22 -30.67
N HIS A 45 -29.45 11.44 -31.17
CA HIS A 45 -29.83 11.47 -32.59
C HIS A 45 -30.42 12.84 -32.97
N GLY A 46 -30.08 13.31 -34.17
CA GLY A 46 -30.62 14.55 -34.74
C GLY A 46 -32.14 14.48 -34.92
N ARG A 47 -32.79 15.65 -34.97
CA ARG A 47 -34.24 15.72 -35.18
C ARG A 47 -34.59 15.25 -36.62
N PRO A 48 -35.76 14.61 -36.82
CA PRO A 48 -36.24 14.31 -38.16
C PRO A 48 -36.31 15.58 -39.04
N GLY A 49 -35.99 15.44 -40.33
CA GLY A 49 -36.14 16.53 -41.29
C GLY A 49 -37.61 16.99 -41.42
N GLN A 50 -37.81 18.23 -41.83
CA GLN A 50 -39.16 18.74 -42.07
C GLN A 50 -39.82 18.01 -43.25
N PRO A 51 -41.16 17.82 -43.23
CA PRO A 51 -41.89 17.31 -44.38
C PRO A 51 -41.61 18.14 -45.64
N GLY A 52 -41.64 17.49 -46.81
CA GLY A 52 -41.57 18.18 -48.10
C GLY A 52 -42.73 19.15 -48.26
N ARG A 53 -42.54 20.21 -49.06
CA ARG A 53 -43.64 21.10 -49.42
C ARG A 53 -44.58 20.40 -50.38
N ASP A 54 -45.87 20.72 -50.29
CA ASP A 54 -46.88 20.24 -51.22
C ASP A 54 -46.51 20.60 -52.68
N GLY A 55 -46.89 19.72 -53.60
CA GLY A 55 -46.74 19.96 -55.04
C GLY A 55 -47.52 21.21 -55.45
N ARG A 56 -47.05 21.91 -56.48
CA ARG A 56 -47.80 23.04 -57.03
C ARG A 56 -49.04 22.53 -57.76
N ASP A 57 -50.14 23.25 -57.63
CA ASP A 57 -51.35 22.96 -58.40
C ASP A 57 -51.04 23.01 -59.91
N GLY A 58 -51.67 22.10 -60.66
CA GLY A 58 -51.60 22.09 -62.11
C GLY A 58 -52.09 23.42 -62.68
N ARG A 59 -51.45 23.91 -63.74
CA ARG A 59 -51.92 25.13 -64.41
C ARG A 59 -53.26 24.87 -65.08
N ASP A 60 -54.18 25.82 -64.93
CA ASP A 60 -55.43 25.81 -65.67
C ASP A 60 -55.17 25.78 -67.18
N ALA A 61 -55.91 24.94 -67.89
CA ALA A 61 -55.82 24.90 -69.35
C ALA A 61 -56.32 26.23 -69.95
N PRO A 62 -55.70 26.74 -71.02
CA PRO A 62 -56.21 27.91 -71.73
C PRO A 62 -57.62 27.65 -72.26
N LEU A 63 -58.48 28.68 -72.22
CA LEU A 63 -59.87 28.62 -72.66
C LEU A 63 -59.93 28.25 -74.16
N GLY A 64 -60.36 27.03 -74.47
CA GLY A 64 -60.52 26.55 -75.85
C GLY A 64 -61.81 27.05 -76.50
N GLU A 65 -61.77 27.28 -77.83
CA GLU A 65 -62.97 27.46 -78.64
C GLU A 65 -63.88 26.21 -78.57
N LYS A 66 -65.19 26.44 -78.70
CA LYS A 66 -66.26 25.48 -78.40
C LYS A 66 -66.14 24.17 -79.22
N GLY A 67 -65.63 23.10 -78.61
CA GLY A 67 -65.74 21.73 -79.14
C GLY A 67 -64.86 20.67 -78.45
N GLN A 68 -65.49 19.56 -78.03
CA GLN A 68 -64.99 18.37 -77.30
C GLN A 68 -64.40 18.60 -75.89
N ARG A 69 -64.83 17.78 -74.92
CA ARG A 69 -64.38 17.82 -73.52
C ARG A 69 -62.86 17.65 -73.49
N GLY A 70 -62.13 18.67 -73.04
CA GLY A 70 -60.68 18.58 -72.85
C GLY A 70 -60.34 17.47 -71.87
N ASP A 71 -59.23 16.77 -72.15
CA ASP A 71 -58.71 15.73 -71.27
C ASP A 71 -58.43 16.29 -69.88
N ARG A 72 -58.62 15.45 -68.84
CA ARG A 72 -58.34 15.83 -67.45
C ARG A 72 -56.88 16.27 -67.38
N GLY A 73 -56.62 17.46 -66.85
CA GLY A 73 -55.27 17.97 -66.64
C GLY A 73 -54.41 16.95 -65.89
N GLU A 74 -53.15 16.83 -66.28
CA GLU A 74 -52.24 15.88 -65.67
C GLU A 74 -52.10 16.14 -64.16
N PRO A 75 -51.93 15.09 -63.33
CA PRO A 75 -51.61 15.27 -61.92
C PRO A 75 -50.40 16.18 -61.74
N GLY A 76 -50.46 17.08 -60.74
CA GLY A 76 -49.32 17.92 -60.39
C GLY A 76 -48.09 17.08 -60.04
N GLU A 77 -46.89 17.63 -60.28
CA GLU A 77 -45.66 16.92 -59.95
C GLU A 77 -45.56 16.64 -58.44
N PRO A 78 -45.01 15.48 -58.04
CA PRO A 78 -44.76 15.17 -56.63
C PRO A 78 -43.96 16.28 -55.94
N GLY A 79 -44.32 16.59 -54.69
CA GLY A 79 -43.59 17.56 -53.88
C GLY A 79 -42.11 17.20 -53.72
N MET A 80 -41.26 18.22 -53.58
CA MET A 80 -39.82 18.00 -53.38
C MET A 80 -39.56 17.24 -52.07
N ARG A 81 -38.59 16.31 -52.09
CA ARG A 81 -38.15 15.60 -50.87
C ARG A 81 -37.74 16.62 -49.80
N GLY A 82 -38.18 16.40 -48.57
CA GLY A 82 -37.76 17.20 -47.41
C GLY A 82 -36.24 17.21 -47.22
N LEU A 83 -35.73 18.26 -46.59
CA LEU A 83 -34.30 18.38 -46.29
C LEU A 83 -33.87 17.31 -45.28
N THR A 84 -32.66 16.76 -45.45
CA THR A 84 -32.04 15.87 -44.47
C THR A 84 -31.96 16.59 -43.11
N GLY A 85 -32.35 15.92 -42.03
CA GLY A 85 -32.26 16.48 -40.68
C GLY A 85 -30.83 16.81 -40.28
N ASP A 86 -30.67 17.76 -39.36
CA ASP A 86 -29.36 18.19 -38.88
C ASP A 86 -28.62 17.06 -38.15
N ARG A 87 -27.29 17.06 -38.25
CA ARG A 87 -26.45 16.15 -37.47
C ARG A 87 -26.65 16.45 -35.98
N GLY A 88 -26.90 15.41 -35.18
CA GLY A 88 -27.00 15.54 -33.73
C GLY A 88 -25.71 16.08 -33.10
N ASP A 89 -25.85 16.76 -31.96
CA ASP A 89 -24.73 17.37 -31.25
C ASP A 89 -23.73 16.31 -30.73
N PRO A 90 -22.44 16.66 -30.59
CA PRO A 90 -21.47 15.80 -29.91
C PRO A 90 -21.94 15.45 -28.49
N GLY A 91 -21.72 14.20 -28.07
CA GLY A 91 -22.01 13.79 -26.69
C GLY A 91 -21.18 14.57 -25.68
N GLU A 92 -21.69 14.69 -24.45
CA GLU A 92 -20.97 15.37 -23.39
C GLU A 92 -19.65 14.67 -23.05
N LYS A 93 -18.65 15.46 -22.69
CA LYS A 93 -17.37 14.92 -22.21
C LYS A 93 -17.64 14.17 -20.90
N GLY A 94 -17.18 12.91 -20.83
CA GLY A 94 -17.27 12.11 -19.62
C GLY A 94 -16.66 12.82 -18.41
N GLU A 95 -17.23 12.57 -17.23
CA GLU A 95 -16.72 13.12 -15.98
C GLU A 95 -15.27 12.70 -15.75
N ARG A 96 -14.48 13.58 -15.12
CA ARG A 96 -13.15 13.21 -14.66
C ARG A 96 -13.33 12.13 -13.60
N GLY A 97 -12.69 10.97 -13.80
CA GLY A 97 -12.62 9.94 -12.76
C GLY A 97 -12.07 10.52 -11.45
N PRO A 98 -12.40 9.93 -10.30
CA PRO A 98 -11.83 10.37 -9.03
C PRO A 98 -10.30 10.35 -9.11
N SER A 99 -9.65 11.30 -8.43
CA SER A 99 -8.20 11.25 -8.25
C SER A 99 -7.84 9.90 -7.64
N GLY A 100 -6.90 9.18 -8.27
CA GLY A 100 -6.37 7.95 -7.67
C GLY A 100 -5.78 8.28 -6.29
N GLU A 101 -6.18 7.54 -5.26
CA GLU A 101 -5.57 7.66 -3.95
C GLU A 101 -4.14 7.11 -4.04
N CYS A 102 -3.15 7.98 -3.89
CA CYS A 102 -1.77 7.56 -3.70
C CYS A 102 -1.65 6.90 -2.31
N ALA A 103 -1.98 5.62 -2.20
CA ALA A 103 -1.69 4.86 -0.99
C ALA A 103 -0.19 4.55 -0.99
N VAL A 104 0.59 5.31 -0.22
CA VAL A 104 1.97 4.93 0.10
C VAL A 104 1.89 3.57 0.77
N ALA A 105 2.54 2.56 0.20
CA ALA A 105 2.58 1.23 0.79
C ALA A 105 3.11 1.34 2.23
N PRO A 106 2.45 0.73 3.22
CA PRO A 106 2.88 0.83 4.60
C PRO A 106 4.29 0.25 4.74
N LYS A 107 5.13 0.89 5.55
CA LYS A 107 6.51 0.47 5.81
C LYS A 107 6.61 -0.02 7.25
N SER A 108 7.37 -1.08 7.47
CA SER A 108 7.78 -1.53 8.79
C SER A 108 9.05 -2.36 8.62
N ALA A 109 10.15 -1.88 9.18
CA ALA A 109 11.42 -2.59 9.16
C ALA A 109 12.29 -2.18 10.36
N PHE A 110 13.08 -3.14 10.84
CA PHE A 110 14.15 -2.88 11.80
C PHE A 110 15.36 -3.78 11.53
N SER A 111 16.52 -3.32 11.99
CA SER A 111 17.75 -4.07 12.09
C SER A 111 18.51 -3.58 13.31
N ALA A 112 18.92 -4.50 14.18
CA ALA A 112 19.66 -4.20 15.39
C ALA A 112 20.74 -5.25 15.64
N LYS A 113 21.75 -4.89 16.43
CA LYS A 113 22.88 -5.77 16.77
C LYS A 113 23.21 -5.76 18.25
N LEU A 114 23.88 -6.80 18.72
CA LEU A 114 24.39 -6.88 20.08
C LEU A 114 25.56 -5.90 20.30
N SER A 115 25.64 -5.33 21.49
CA SER A 115 26.85 -4.69 21.99
C SER A 115 27.97 -5.70 22.27
N GLU A 116 29.23 -5.24 22.16
CA GLU A 116 30.46 -6.04 22.26
C GLU A 116 30.70 -6.64 23.67
N SER A 117 30.01 -6.13 24.68
CA SER A 117 30.31 -6.37 26.09
C SER A 117 29.06 -6.60 26.95
N LEU A 118 27.97 -7.09 26.35
CA LEU A 118 26.87 -7.60 27.17
C LEU A 118 27.38 -8.86 27.88
N THR A 119 27.73 -8.72 29.15
CA THR A 119 27.76 -9.86 30.06
C THR A 119 26.34 -10.40 30.02
N MET A 120 26.15 -11.54 29.36
CA MET A 120 24.85 -12.19 29.29
C MET A 120 24.69 -13.07 30.54
N PRO A 121 23.99 -12.60 31.58
CA PRO A 121 23.07 -13.46 32.27
C PRO A 121 21.69 -13.07 31.73
N LEU A 122 21.36 -13.54 30.52
CA LEU A 122 19.94 -13.65 30.19
C LEU A 122 19.41 -14.75 31.10
N ALA A 123 18.47 -14.42 31.98
CA ALA A 123 17.70 -15.46 32.63
C ALA A 123 17.01 -16.27 31.51
N VAL A 124 17.02 -17.60 31.62
CA VAL A 124 16.34 -18.46 30.66
C VAL A 124 14.88 -18.02 30.57
N GLY A 125 14.42 -17.73 29.35
CA GLY A 125 13.08 -17.18 29.11
C GLY A 125 13.04 -15.70 28.74
N ASP A 126 14.09 -14.92 29.01
CA ASP A 126 14.13 -13.52 28.63
C ASP A 126 14.45 -13.32 27.14
N ALA A 127 13.90 -12.26 26.57
CA ALA A 127 14.20 -11.84 25.21
C ALA A 127 15.64 -11.32 25.10
N VAL A 128 16.34 -11.75 24.05
CA VAL A 128 17.66 -11.25 23.69
C VAL A 128 17.52 -9.79 23.23
N ARG A 129 18.26 -8.90 23.88
CA ARG A 129 18.22 -7.46 23.58
C ARG A 129 19.32 -7.11 22.59
N PHE A 130 18.94 -6.86 21.34
CA PHE A 130 19.82 -6.30 20.32
C PHE A 130 19.77 -4.77 20.46
N ASP A 131 20.66 -4.25 21.30
CA ASP A 131 20.59 -2.90 21.85
C ASP A 131 21.14 -1.82 20.91
N LYS A 132 22.04 -2.17 19.98
CA LYS A 132 22.56 -1.23 18.97
C LYS A 132 21.67 -1.22 17.73
N ILE A 133 20.82 -0.20 17.61
CA ILE A 133 19.96 0.01 16.44
C ILE A 133 20.79 0.38 15.20
N ILE A 134 20.55 -0.31 14.10
CA ILE A 134 21.06 0.03 12.75
C ILE A 134 19.96 0.76 11.96
N LEU A 135 18.74 0.22 11.97
CA LEU A 135 17.56 0.80 11.32
C LEU A 135 16.33 0.51 12.18
N ASN A 136 15.48 1.51 12.39
CA ASN A 136 14.21 1.37 13.14
C ASN A 136 13.31 2.60 12.93
N GLU A 137 13.14 3.04 11.68
CA GLU A 137 12.48 4.31 11.35
C GLU A 137 11.05 4.42 11.91
N GLN A 138 10.31 3.30 11.95
CA GLN A 138 8.94 3.26 12.45
C GLN A 138 8.83 3.09 13.97
N GLY A 139 9.94 2.75 14.65
CA GLY A 139 9.93 2.45 16.07
C GLY A 139 9.11 1.21 16.44
N ASP A 140 9.05 0.23 15.53
CA ASP A 140 8.32 -1.03 15.75
C ASP A 140 9.15 -2.04 16.54
N TYR A 141 10.48 -1.88 16.58
CA TYR A 141 11.38 -2.62 17.47
C TYR A 141 11.74 -1.82 18.71
N ASN A 142 11.65 -2.44 19.89
CA ASN A 142 12.05 -1.86 21.15
C ASN A 142 13.35 -2.53 21.67
N ALA A 143 14.45 -1.78 21.65
CA ALA A 143 15.79 -2.28 22.03
C ALA A 143 15.92 -2.57 23.54
N GLU A 144 15.14 -1.90 24.39
CA GLU A 144 15.15 -2.12 25.85
C GLU A 144 14.54 -3.47 26.21
N THR A 145 13.54 -3.90 25.44
CA THR A 145 12.81 -5.16 25.66
C THR A 145 13.27 -6.30 24.74
N GLY A 146 13.93 -5.99 23.63
CA GLY A 146 14.33 -6.96 22.60
C GLY A 146 13.20 -7.40 21.67
N ARG A 147 12.05 -6.71 21.68
CA ARG A 147 10.80 -7.14 21.02
C ARG A 147 10.42 -6.23 19.86
N PHE A 148 10.04 -6.84 18.75
CA PHE A 148 9.28 -6.21 17.67
C PHE A 148 7.78 -6.27 17.99
N THR A 149 7.03 -5.20 17.74
CA THR A 149 5.57 -5.15 17.86
C THR A 149 4.97 -4.75 16.52
N CYS A 150 4.15 -5.64 15.96
CA CYS A 150 3.50 -5.41 14.68
C CYS A 150 2.49 -4.26 14.77
N ARG A 151 2.56 -3.32 13.82
CA ARG A 151 1.54 -2.27 13.63
C ARG A 151 0.78 -2.40 12.31
N VAL A 152 1.40 -3.01 11.30
CA VAL A 152 0.82 -3.19 9.97
C VAL A 152 0.53 -4.68 9.75
N PRO A 153 -0.73 -5.10 9.50
CA PRO A 153 -1.05 -6.50 9.23
C PRO A 153 -0.39 -6.95 7.92
N GLY A 154 0.17 -8.16 7.92
CA GLY A 154 0.78 -8.72 6.72
C GLY A 154 1.79 -9.82 7.01
N VAL A 155 2.57 -10.15 5.99
CA VAL A 155 3.64 -11.14 6.10
C VAL A 155 4.98 -10.44 6.26
N TYR A 156 5.72 -10.88 7.28
CA TYR A 156 7.02 -10.36 7.67
C TYR A 156 8.08 -11.42 7.51
N TYR A 157 9.28 -11.02 7.11
CA TYR A 157 10.46 -11.87 7.18
C TYR A 157 11.30 -11.46 8.39
N PHE A 158 11.69 -12.43 9.20
CA PHE A 158 12.63 -12.23 10.31
C PHE A 158 13.87 -13.08 10.12
N ALA A 159 15.03 -12.52 10.43
CA ALA A 159 16.30 -13.22 10.36
C ALA A 159 17.22 -12.82 11.52
N VAL A 160 17.92 -13.82 12.04
CA VAL A 160 19.00 -13.67 13.01
C VAL A 160 20.27 -14.19 12.36
N HIS A 161 21.34 -13.40 12.41
CA HIS A 161 22.68 -13.82 12.05
C HIS A 161 23.57 -13.66 13.26
N ALA A 162 23.96 -14.76 13.89
CA ALA A 162 24.71 -14.78 15.13
C ALA A 162 26.15 -15.21 14.89
N THR A 163 27.08 -14.52 15.55
CA THR A 163 28.42 -15.03 15.80
C THR A 163 28.37 -15.91 17.05
N VAL A 164 28.95 -17.12 16.96
CA VAL A 164 28.93 -18.13 18.02
C VAL A 164 30.33 -18.31 18.60
N TYR A 165 30.51 -18.06 19.89
CA TYR A 165 31.81 -18.20 20.53
C TYR A 165 31.73 -18.55 22.02
N ARG A 166 32.76 -19.25 22.53
CA ARG A 166 32.95 -19.70 23.93
C ARG A 166 31.93 -20.71 24.47
N SER A 167 30.72 -20.77 23.92
CA SER A 167 29.72 -21.81 24.17
C SER A 167 28.95 -22.11 22.90
N SER A 168 28.27 -23.25 22.86
CA SER A 168 27.27 -23.53 21.82
C SER A 168 26.14 -22.51 21.91
N LEU A 169 25.45 -22.28 20.80
CA LEU A 169 24.32 -21.36 20.74
C LEU A 169 23.05 -22.10 20.36
N GLN A 170 21.98 -21.89 21.13
CA GLN A 170 20.62 -22.22 20.75
C GLN A 170 19.71 -21.03 21.00
N PHE A 171 18.91 -20.65 20.00
CA PHE A 171 17.88 -19.65 20.18
C PHE A 171 16.59 -20.04 19.47
N ASP A 172 15.49 -19.51 19.99
CA ASP A 172 14.17 -19.61 19.39
C ASP A 172 13.76 -18.25 18.85
N LEU A 173 13.15 -18.24 17.66
CA LEU A 173 12.39 -17.11 17.17
C LEU A 173 10.95 -17.24 17.68
N MET A 174 10.54 -16.31 18.53
CA MET A 174 9.28 -16.36 19.27
C MET A 174 8.23 -15.47 18.62
N LYS A 175 6.97 -15.93 18.58
CA LYS A 175 5.79 -15.11 18.30
C LYS A 175 4.78 -15.29 19.44
N ASN A 176 4.42 -14.21 20.13
CA ASN A 176 3.42 -14.24 21.22
C ASN A 176 3.59 -15.42 22.21
N GLY A 177 4.84 -15.75 22.56
CA GLY A 177 5.18 -16.80 23.52
C GLY A 177 5.35 -18.21 22.92
N HIS A 178 5.12 -18.37 21.62
CA HIS A 178 5.29 -19.64 20.91
C HIS A 178 6.58 -19.62 20.08
N ALA A 179 7.36 -20.69 20.14
CA ALA A 179 8.53 -20.85 19.29
C ALA A 179 8.09 -21.15 17.85
N MET A 180 8.46 -20.27 16.92
CA MET A 180 8.18 -20.43 15.48
C MET A 180 9.30 -21.15 14.74
N GLY A 181 10.50 -21.18 15.32
CA GLY A 181 11.65 -21.92 14.82
C GLY A 181 12.79 -21.89 15.82
N SER A 182 13.49 -23.02 15.93
CA SER A 182 14.60 -23.23 16.87
C SER A 182 15.87 -23.53 16.09
N TYR A 183 16.96 -22.85 16.45
CA TYR A 183 18.23 -22.91 15.71
C TYR A 183 19.36 -23.23 16.65
N PHE A 184 20.27 -24.10 16.23
CA PHE A 184 21.38 -24.58 17.04
C PHE A 184 22.69 -24.59 16.25
N GLN A 185 23.77 -24.18 16.92
CA GLN A 185 25.14 -24.35 16.44
C GLN A 185 26.01 -24.86 17.58
N MET A 186 26.64 -26.01 17.36
CA MET A 186 27.64 -26.54 18.28
C MET A 186 28.92 -25.70 18.21
N PHE A 187 29.49 -25.38 19.38
CA PHE A 187 30.82 -24.79 19.50
C PHE A 187 31.81 -25.82 20.04
N GLY A 188 32.67 -26.36 19.17
CA GLY A 188 33.65 -27.40 19.49
C GLY A 188 34.91 -26.90 20.20
N ASN A 189 34.80 -25.84 21.00
CA ASN A 189 35.93 -25.19 21.69
C ASN A 189 37.04 -24.72 20.73
N TRP A 190 36.66 -24.22 19.55
CA TRP A 190 37.61 -23.70 18.55
C TRP A 190 38.25 -22.38 19.01
N SER A 191 39.43 -22.08 18.49
CA SER A 191 40.14 -20.83 18.78
C SER A 191 39.51 -19.59 18.11
N LYS A 192 38.55 -19.78 17.21
CA LYS A 192 37.86 -18.74 16.45
C LYS A 192 36.34 -18.92 16.52
N PRO A 193 35.55 -17.84 16.38
CA PRO A 193 34.09 -17.92 16.35
C PRO A 193 33.56 -18.71 15.16
N ALA A 194 32.40 -19.33 15.35
CA ALA A 194 31.55 -19.92 14.31
C ALA A 194 30.37 -18.98 14.01
N SER A 195 29.45 -19.40 13.12
CA SER A 195 28.24 -18.67 12.78
C SER A 195 27.00 -19.55 12.92
N LEU A 196 25.86 -18.91 13.22
CA LEU A 196 24.53 -19.51 13.19
C LEU A 196 23.58 -18.50 12.54
N SER A 197 22.73 -18.95 11.63
CA SER A 197 21.67 -18.12 11.08
C SER A 197 20.35 -18.85 11.13
N GLY A 198 19.27 -18.10 11.36
CA GLY A 198 17.92 -18.62 11.40
C GLY A 198 16.93 -17.55 11.00
N GLY A 199 15.84 -17.93 10.37
CA GLY A 199 14.84 -16.98 9.90
C GLY A 199 13.64 -17.67 9.28
N THR A 200 12.50 -16.98 9.28
CA THR A 200 11.27 -17.50 8.69
C THR A 200 10.32 -16.37 8.34
N LEU A 201 9.31 -16.68 7.51
CA LEU A 201 8.19 -15.80 7.23
C LEU A 201 7.09 -16.01 8.29
N LEU A 202 6.55 -14.91 8.80
CA LEU A 202 5.46 -14.91 9.76
C LEU A 202 4.34 -14.00 9.28
N HIS A 203 3.12 -14.52 9.28
CA HIS A 203 1.93 -13.68 9.19
C HIS A 203 1.66 -13.04 10.55
N LEU A 204 1.52 -11.72 10.59
CA LEU A 204 1.32 -10.94 11.82
C LEU A 204 0.09 -10.03 11.70
N ILE A 205 -0.61 -9.88 12.82
CA ILE A 205 -1.66 -8.87 13.02
C ILE A 205 -1.18 -7.78 14.00
N PRO A 206 -1.76 -6.56 13.99
CA PRO A 206 -1.38 -5.50 14.91
C PRO A 206 -1.45 -5.96 16.37
N GLY A 207 -0.39 -5.69 17.12
CA GLY A 207 -0.22 -6.13 18.50
C GLY A 207 0.57 -7.43 18.66
N ASP A 208 0.73 -8.25 17.61
CA ASP A 208 1.61 -9.41 17.65
C ASP A 208 3.05 -8.98 17.96
N GLN A 209 3.72 -9.73 18.83
CA GLN A 209 5.11 -9.50 19.20
C GLN A 209 6.03 -10.63 18.73
N VAL A 210 7.21 -10.25 18.21
CA VAL A 210 8.25 -11.18 17.76
C VAL A 210 9.58 -10.84 18.43
N TRP A 211 10.29 -11.85 18.93
CA TRP A 211 11.60 -11.68 19.58
C TRP A 211 12.46 -12.92 19.46
N VAL A 212 13.74 -12.78 19.81
CA VAL A 212 14.67 -13.89 19.94
C VAL A 212 14.79 -14.25 21.42
N GLN A 213 14.76 -15.53 21.74
CA GLN A 213 14.86 -16.02 23.11
C GLN A 213 15.91 -17.12 23.23
N MET A 214 16.61 -17.15 24.35
CA MET A 214 17.48 -18.28 24.69
C MET A 214 16.64 -19.49 25.05
N ALA A 215 16.79 -20.59 24.30
CA ALA A 215 16.01 -21.80 24.52
C ALA A 215 16.45 -22.57 25.76
N LEU A 216 17.77 -22.61 26.01
CA LEU A 216 18.39 -23.34 27.11
C LEU A 216 19.50 -22.50 27.75
N GLY A 217 19.60 -22.55 29.08
CA GLY A 217 20.59 -21.75 29.85
C GLY A 217 22.05 -22.14 29.63
N GLU A 218 22.30 -23.31 29.04
CA GLU A 218 23.66 -23.81 28.78
C GLU A 218 24.20 -23.37 27.41
N TYR A 219 23.32 -23.02 26.46
CA TYR A 219 23.69 -22.73 25.07
C TYR A 219 23.60 -21.24 24.74
N THR A 220 24.36 -20.43 25.48
CA THR A 220 24.34 -18.96 25.43
C THR A 220 25.42 -18.33 24.56
N GLY A 221 25.90 -19.04 23.54
CA GLY A 221 27.06 -18.67 22.74
C GLY A 221 26.95 -17.41 21.86
N PHE A 222 25.95 -16.54 22.04
CA PHE A 222 25.86 -15.27 21.32
C PHE A 222 27.12 -14.42 21.58
N TYR A 223 27.68 -13.86 20.51
CA TYR A 223 28.93 -13.11 20.60
C TYR A 223 28.92 -11.88 19.68
N SER A 224 29.62 -10.83 20.11
CA SER A 224 29.91 -9.66 19.29
C SER A 224 31.28 -9.10 19.67
N SER A 225 32.00 -8.53 18.70
CA SER A 225 33.32 -7.93 18.89
C SER A 225 33.49 -6.76 17.90
N PRO A 226 34.60 -6.00 17.95
CA PRO A 226 34.86 -4.97 16.94
C PRO A 226 34.87 -5.46 15.49
N LYS A 227 35.01 -6.77 15.24
CA LYS A 227 35.09 -7.37 13.90
C LYS A 227 34.01 -8.42 13.60
N THR A 228 33.10 -8.67 14.52
CA THR A 228 32.04 -9.68 14.37
C THR A 228 30.76 -9.20 15.02
N ASP A 229 29.64 -9.35 14.34
CA ASP A 229 28.34 -8.91 14.85
C ASP A 229 27.40 -10.11 15.04
N SER A 230 26.45 -9.94 15.95
CA SER A 230 25.22 -10.73 16.00
C SER A 230 24.03 -9.80 15.79
N THR A 231 23.22 -10.06 14.78
CA THR A 231 22.15 -9.17 14.30
C THR A 231 20.78 -9.84 14.34
N PHE A 232 19.75 -9.01 14.52
CA PHE A 232 18.35 -9.38 14.39
C PHE A 232 17.65 -8.37 13.49
N ILE A 233 16.96 -8.88 12.48
CA ILE A 233 16.36 -8.13 11.39
C ILE A 233 14.92 -8.58 11.23
N GLY A 234 14.02 -7.64 10.95
CA GLY A 234 12.66 -7.95 10.54
C GLY A 234 12.07 -6.87 9.65
N PHE A 235 11.30 -7.25 8.64
CA PHE A 235 10.63 -6.30 7.76
C PHE A 235 9.34 -6.88 7.14
N LEU A 236 8.41 -5.98 6.83
CA LEU A 236 7.19 -6.27 6.10
C LEU A 236 7.52 -6.62 4.64
N VAL A 237 7.05 -7.77 4.18
CA VAL A 237 7.19 -8.24 2.80
C VAL A 237 5.99 -7.77 1.98
N TYR A 238 4.77 -8.00 2.47
CA TYR A 238 3.53 -7.49 1.89
C TYR A 238 2.46 -7.29 2.97
N SER A 239 1.67 -6.23 2.81
CA SER A 239 0.57 -5.89 3.73
C SER A 239 -0.74 -6.51 3.30
N ASP A 240 -1.58 -6.87 4.28
CA ASP A 240 -2.96 -7.32 4.04
C ASP A 240 -3.95 -6.17 3.90
N TRP A 241 -3.49 -4.91 3.96
CA TRP A 241 -4.36 -3.75 3.85
C TRP A 241 -5.01 -3.73 2.46
N LYS A 242 -6.32 -3.96 2.40
CA LYS A 242 -7.12 -4.13 1.17
C LYS A 242 -7.19 -2.90 0.24
N ASN A 243 -6.59 -1.77 0.61
CA ASN A 243 -6.50 -0.56 -0.23
C ASN A 243 -5.12 -0.38 -0.87
N SER A 244 -4.16 -1.28 -0.63
CA SER A 244 -2.96 -1.36 -1.44
C SER A 244 -3.32 -2.13 -2.72
N ALA A 245 -3.93 -1.43 -3.67
CA ALA A 245 -4.15 -1.93 -5.04
C ALA A 245 -2.79 -2.13 -5.73
N VAL A 246 -2.10 -3.19 -5.34
CA VAL A 246 -0.90 -3.71 -5.97
C VAL A 246 -1.29 -5.13 -6.37
N PHE A 247 -1.95 -5.22 -7.52
CA PHE A 247 -2.39 -6.43 -8.23
C PHE A 247 -3.55 -7.22 -7.59
N ALA A 248 -4.76 -6.91 -8.05
CA ALA A 248 -5.83 -7.90 -8.20
C ALA A 248 -6.41 -7.75 -9.61
#